data_AF-A0A935CP58-F1
#
_entry.id   AF-A0A935CP58-F1
#
_cell.length_a   1.000
_cell.length_b   1.000
_cell.length_c   1.000
_cell.angle_alpha   90.00
_cell.angle_beta   90.00
_cell.angle_gamma   90.00
#
_symmetry.space_group_name_H-M   'P 1'
#
loop_
_entity.id
_entity.type
_entity.pdbx_description
1 polymer ?
#
loop_
_entity_poly.entity_id
_entity_poly.type
_entity_poly.pdbx_seq_one_letter_code
_entity_poly.pdbx_strand_id
1 'polypeptide(L)'
;MTYFSDLSPYAYLLGETNPPTLNVGWLDSKHTYLQGETSEEFTERLWCFCRRQVAVMRGFHYCEFCHESPADAALHWRGGERLLLGSAEIRVFGPNGVVYAAPNMIYHYVVTHRYCPPLEFIQAVLEGPLPDSPEYAALAIGCAWWEEAQRWWKLQDKHSR
;
A
#
# COMPACT_ATOMS: atom_id res chain seq x y z
N MET A 1 -5.30 17.34 1.88
CA MET A 1 -4.70 16.03 1.60
C MET A 1 -4.10 15.49 2.88
N THR A 2 -3.96 14.18 2.98
CA THR A 2 -3.51 13.50 4.21
C THR A 2 -2.03 13.17 4.08
N TYR A 3 -1.20 13.85 4.86
CA TYR A 3 0.23 13.60 4.97
C TYR A 3 0.55 12.90 6.30
N PHE A 4 1.39 11.89 6.25
CA PHE A 4 2.06 11.34 7.42
C PHE A 4 3.52 11.09 7.05
N SER A 5 4.44 11.52 7.90
CA SER A 5 5.86 11.22 7.71
C SER A 5 6.08 9.71 7.67
N ASP A 6 6.95 9.26 6.79
CA ASP A 6 7.35 7.87 6.75
C ASP A 6 7.88 7.42 8.12
N LEU A 7 7.52 6.19 8.50
CA LEU A 7 7.83 5.56 9.78
C LEU A 7 7.20 6.25 11.01
N SER A 8 6.32 7.23 10.83
CA SER A 8 5.49 7.74 11.94
C SER A 8 4.41 6.73 12.33
N PRO A 9 3.94 6.71 13.60
CA PRO A 9 2.84 5.85 14.00
C PRO A 9 1.58 6.08 13.15
N TYR A 10 0.95 4.98 12.71
CA TYR A 10 -0.28 5.02 11.94
C TYR A 10 -1.41 5.69 12.73
N ALA A 11 -2.08 6.64 12.09
CA ALA A 11 -3.07 7.49 12.75
C ALA A 11 -4.30 7.79 11.87
N TYR A 12 -4.41 7.15 10.70
CA TYR A 12 -5.50 7.43 9.76
C TYR A 12 -6.82 6.78 10.18
N LEU A 13 -6.82 5.45 10.39
CA LEU A 13 -7.95 4.73 10.98
C LEU A 13 -7.69 4.51 12.47
N LEU A 14 -8.41 5.28 13.30
CA LEU A 14 -8.32 5.17 14.76
C LEU A 14 -8.64 3.74 15.22
N GLY A 15 -7.76 3.16 16.04
CA GLY A 15 -7.91 1.81 16.61
C GLY A 15 -6.97 0.75 16.03
N GLU A 16 -6.27 1.03 14.93
CA GLU A 16 -5.27 0.13 14.33
C GLU A 16 -3.85 0.37 14.86
N THR A 17 -3.69 0.40 16.19
CA THR A 17 -2.37 0.61 16.82
C THR A 17 -1.73 -0.69 17.32
N ASN A 18 -2.44 -1.81 17.23
CA ASN A 18 -1.95 -3.12 17.61
C ASN A 18 -2.23 -4.14 16.49
N PRO A 19 -1.20 -4.75 15.87
CA PRO A 19 0.24 -4.57 16.14
C PRO A 19 0.75 -3.15 15.86
N PRO A 20 1.96 -2.77 16.36
CA PRO A 20 2.58 -1.49 16.06
C PRO A 20 2.61 -1.25 14.55
N THR A 21 1.89 -0.22 14.12
CA THR A 21 1.69 0.08 12.70
C THR A 21 2.33 1.43 12.34
N LEU A 22 3.11 1.48 11.27
CA LEU A 22 3.85 2.66 10.82
C LEU A 22 3.37 3.12 9.43
N ASN A 23 3.27 4.43 9.23
CA ASN A 23 2.93 5.04 7.95
C ASN A 23 4.09 4.93 6.96
N VAL A 24 3.78 4.63 5.69
CA VAL A 24 4.71 4.76 4.57
C VAL A 24 3.97 5.30 3.34
N GLY A 25 4.56 6.24 2.60
CA GLY A 25 4.05 6.67 1.30
C GLY A 25 2.82 7.59 1.37
N TRP A 26 2.55 8.22 2.51
CA TRP A 26 1.51 9.24 2.67
C TRP A 26 2.05 10.62 2.28
N LEU A 27 2.28 10.81 0.97
CA LEU A 27 2.92 12.00 0.42
C LEU A 27 1.94 13.17 0.21
N ASP A 28 2.45 14.39 0.24
CA ASP A 28 1.73 15.64 -0.03
C ASP A 28 2.67 16.62 -0.73
N SER A 29 2.13 17.42 -1.65
CA SER A 29 2.89 18.38 -2.46
C SER A 29 3.68 19.43 -1.67
N LYS A 30 3.32 19.68 -0.41
CA LYS A 30 4.01 20.63 0.48
C LYS A 30 5.18 20.02 1.22
N HIS A 31 5.40 18.71 1.10
CA HIS A 31 6.44 17.97 1.79
C HIS A 31 7.39 17.30 0.80
N THR A 32 8.69 17.49 1.01
CA THR A 32 9.71 16.78 0.24
C THR A 32 9.76 15.31 0.66
N TYR A 33 10.02 14.43 -0.29
CA TYR A 33 10.24 13.00 -0.07
C TYR A 33 11.53 12.55 -0.74
N LEU A 34 12.08 11.44 -0.27
CA LEU A 34 13.29 10.86 -0.86
C LEU A 34 12.97 10.30 -2.24
N GLN A 35 13.81 10.62 -3.23
CA GLN A 35 13.74 10.05 -4.56
C GLN A 35 14.92 9.13 -4.84
N GLY A 36 14.69 8.04 -5.56
CA GLY A 36 15.68 7.02 -5.81
C GLY A 36 15.19 5.94 -6.77
N GLU A 37 16.10 5.06 -7.16
CA GLU A 37 15.77 3.85 -7.91
C GLU A 37 15.37 2.73 -6.93
N THR A 38 14.33 1.98 -7.28
CA THR A 38 13.95 0.75 -6.58
C THR A 38 14.05 -0.43 -7.53
N SER A 39 14.36 -1.62 -7.02
CA SER A 39 14.51 -2.81 -7.87
C SER A 39 13.18 -3.22 -8.52
N GLU A 40 13.27 -3.87 -9.68
CA GLU A 40 12.10 -4.42 -10.36
C GLU A 40 11.37 -5.44 -9.47
N GLU A 41 12.13 -6.29 -8.77
CA GLU A 41 11.61 -7.25 -7.79
C GLU A 41 10.78 -6.58 -6.69
N PHE A 42 11.25 -5.45 -6.15
CA PHE A 42 10.48 -4.70 -5.16
C PHE A 42 9.16 -4.20 -5.76
N THR A 43 9.19 -3.62 -6.95
CA THR A 43 7.96 -3.12 -7.60
C THR A 43 6.97 -4.25 -7.93
N GLU A 44 7.45 -5.42 -8.34
CA GLU A 44 6.63 -6.61 -8.60
C GLU A 44 5.93 -7.08 -7.31
N ARG A 45 6.67 -7.16 -6.21
CA ARG A 45 6.10 -7.57 -4.93
C ARG A 45 5.16 -6.51 -4.36
N LEU A 46 5.49 -5.22 -4.48
CA LEU A 46 4.62 -4.12 -4.08
C LEU A 46 3.28 -4.16 -4.82
N TRP A 47 3.27 -4.52 -6.11
CA TRP A 47 2.05 -4.71 -6.88
C TRP A 47 1.13 -5.76 -6.26
N CYS A 48 1.66 -6.90 -5.83
CA CYS A 48 0.89 -7.94 -5.15
C CYS A 48 0.20 -7.42 -3.89
N PHE A 49 0.84 -6.53 -3.12
CA PHE A 49 0.21 -5.83 -2.01
C PHE A 49 -0.90 -4.88 -2.47
N CYS A 50 -0.65 -4.05 -3.47
CA CYS A 50 -1.65 -3.09 -3.98
C CYS A 50 -2.90 -3.75 -4.58
N ARG A 51 -2.77 -4.97 -5.12
CA ARG A 51 -3.90 -5.78 -5.60
C ARG A 51 -4.82 -6.20 -4.46
N ARG A 52 -4.25 -6.56 -3.31
CA ARG A 52 -4.96 -7.06 -2.13
C ARG A 52 -5.27 -5.92 -1.16
N GLN A 53 -6.25 -5.12 -1.57
CA GLN A 53 -6.67 -3.89 -0.91
C GLN A 53 -7.19 -4.12 0.52
N VAL A 54 -6.77 -3.25 1.44
CA VAL A 54 -7.25 -3.14 2.81
C VAL A 54 -7.86 -1.73 3.00
N ALA A 55 -8.77 -1.55 3.95
CA ALA A 55 -9.34 -0.22 4.26
C ALA A 55 -9.88 0.52 3.01
N VAL A 56 -10.71 -0.17 2.21
CA VAL A 56 -11.27 0.40 0.98
C VAL A 56 -12.22 1.53 1.32
N MET A 57 -12.00 2.70 0.73
CA MET A 57 -12.75 3.93 1.00
C MET A 57 -13.51 4.40 -0.24
N ARG A 58 -14.59 5.18 -0.01
CA ARG A 58 -15.42 5.74 -1.09
C ARG A 58 -14.76 6.92 -1.83
N GLY A 59 -13.72 7.50 -1.24
CA GLY A 59 -12.94 8.59 -1.83
C GLY A 59 -11.69 8.08 -2.56
N PHE A 60 -11.05 8.97 -3.31
CA PHE A 60 -9.77 8.72 -3.96
C PHE A 60 -8.73 9.70 -3.42
N HIS A 61 -7.59 9.18 -2.99
CA HIS A 61 -6.35 9.93 -2.83
C HIS A 61 -5.80 10.16 -4.24
N TYR A 62 -5.83 11.39 -4.71
CA TYR A 62 -5.28 11.78 -6.02
C TYR A 62 -3.82 12.17 -5.92
N CYS A 63 -3.02 11.84 -6.95
CA CYS A 63 -1.64 12.29 -7.03
C CYS A 63 -1.60 13.81 -7.28
N GLU A 64 -0.91 14.56 -6.42
CA GLU A 64 -0.70 16.01 -6.58
C GLU A 64 0.52 16.36 -7.44
N PHE A 65 1.30 15.36 -7.84
CA PHE A 65 2.57 15.53 -8.57
C PHE A 65 2.43 15.34 -10.08
N CYS A 66 1.31 14.78 -10.54
CA CYS A 66 1.02 14.62 -11.96
C CYS A 66 0.43 15.90 -12.56
N HIS A 67 0.81 16.19 -13.81
CA HIS A 67 0.19 17.25 -14.62
C HIS A 67 -1.00 16.73 -15.46
N GLU A 68 -1.21 15.41 -15.48
CA GLU A 68 -2.28 14.74 -16.20
C GLU A 68 -3.60 14.71 -15.40
N SER A 69 -4.68 14.20 -16.00
CA SER A 69 -5.94 14.01 -15.29
C SER A 69 -5.73 13.09 -14.07
N PRO A 70 -6.25 13.44 -12.88
CA PRO A 70 -6.02 12.65 -11.67
C PRO A 70 -6.51 11.20 -11.75
N ALA A 71 -7.49 10.92 -12.62
CA ALA A 71 -8.04 9.58 -12.81
C ALA A 71 -7.12 8.69 -13.65
N ASP A 72 -6.42 9.26 -14.63
CA ASP A 72 -5.51 8.51 -15.50
C ASP A 72 -4.18 8.20 -14.78
N ALA A 73 -3.68 9.15 -13.97
CA ALA A 73 -2.46 8.98 -13.19
C ALA A 73 -2.51 7.79 -12.20
N ALA A 74 -3.70 7.47 -11.71
CA ALA A 74 -3.91 6.41 -10.73
C ALA A 74 -4.10 5.02 -11.37
N LEU A 75 -4.18 4.91 -12.71
CA LEU A 75 -4.43 3.65 -13.40
C LEU A 75 -3.11 3.00 -13.85
N HIS A 76 -2.83 1.81 -13.32
CA HIS A 76 -1.61 1.06 -13.64
C HIS A 76 -1.92 -0.31 -14.22
N TRP A 77 -0.99 -0.82 -15.03
CA TRP A 77 -1.04 -2.15 -15.63
C TRP A 77 0.24 -2.92 -15.32
N ARG A 78 0.09 -4.19 -14.93
CA ARG A 78 1.22 -5.12 -14.78
C ARG A 78 0.72 -6.54 -14.96
N GLY A 79 1.47 -7.37 -15.71
CA GLY A 79 1.12 -8.78 -15.91
C GLY A 79 -0.25 -9.02 -16.57
N GLY A 80 -0.74 -8.07 -17.38
CA GLY A 80 -2.08 -8.13 -17.99
C GLY A 80 -3.23 -7.76 -17.04
N GLU A 81 -2.92 -7.43 -15.79
CA GLU A 81 -3.87 -6.97 -14.79
C GLU A 81 -3.88 -5.44 -14.71
N ARG A 82 -5.07 -4.87 -14.49
CA ARG A 82 -5.28 -3.43 -14.36
C ARG A 82 -5.72 -3.09 -12.93
N LEU A 83 -5.05 -2.14 -12.29
CA LEU A 83 -5.42 -1.63 -10.97
C LEU A 83 -5.64 -0.12 -11.00
N LEU A 84 -6.77 0.31 -10.42
CA LEU A 84 -7.02 1.71 -10.10
C LEU A 84 -6.60 1.95 -8.65
N LEU A 85 -5.65 2.87 -8.45
CA LEU A 85 -5.09 3.21 -7.15
C LEU A 85 -5.80 4.42 -6.53
N GLY A 86 -5.53 4.68 -5.25
CA GLY A 86 -6.01 5.85 -4.50
C GLY A 86 -7.22 5.60 -3.62
N SER A 87 -7.92 4.48 -3.74
CA SER A 87 -9.14 4.21 -2.96
C SER A 87 -8.97 3.20 -1.83
N ALA A 88 -7.75 2.79 -1.51
CA ALA A 88 -7.48 1.78 -0.50
C ALA A 88 -6.10 1.93 0.11
N GLU A 89 -5.82 1.11 1.11
CA GLU A 89 -4.50 0.95 1.72
C GLU A 89 -3.96 -0.47 1.49
N ILE A 90 -2.70 -0.67 1.87
CA ILE A 90 -2.05 -1.97 1.98
C ILE A 90 -1.51 -2.15 3.41
N ARG A 91 -1.26 -3.41 3.77
CA ARG A 91 -0.56 -3.78 5.01
C ARG A 91 0.62 -4.68 4.63
N VAL A 92 1.81 -4.34 5.11
CA VAL A 92 3.03 -5.13 4.90
C VAL A 92 3.58 -5.53 6.26
N PHE A 93 3.73 -6.82 6.50
CA PHE A 93 4.33 -7.31 7.74
C PHE A 93 5.85 -7.22 7.65
N GLY A 94 6.44 -6.50 8.60
CA GLY A 94 7.89 -6.39 8.80
C GLY A 94 8.41 -7.31 9.91
N PRO A 95 9.73 -7.28 10.15
CA PRO A 95 10.33 -8.01 11.26
C PRO A 95 9.80 -7.52 12.62
N ASN A 96 9.92 -8.38 13.64
CA ASN A 96 9.55 -8.08 15.04
C ASN A 96 8.09 -7.66 15.26
N GLY A 97 7.17 -8.06 14.37
CA GLY A 97 5.74 -7.80 14.51
C GLY A 97 5.31 -6.38 14.16
N VAL A 98 6.17 -5.59 13.51
CA VAL A 98 5.80 -4.28 12.94
C VAL A 98 4.95 -4.48 11.70
N VAL A 99 3.94 -3.63 11.51
CA VAL A 99 3.16 -3.54 10.27
C VAL A 99 3.39 -2.18 9.63
N TYR A 100 3.53 -2.15 8.32
CA TYR A 100 3.55 -0.91 7.55
C TYR A 100 2.21 -0.71 6.86
N ALA A 101 1.62 0.46 7.06
CA ALA A 101 0.39 0.91 6.43
C ALA A 101 0.70 1.99 5.41
N ALA A 102 0.31 1.76 4.16
CA ALA A 102 0.52 2.69 3.07
C ALA A 102 -0.77 2.84 2.24
N PRO A 103 -1.04 4.02 1.65
CA PRO A 103 -2.06 4.12 0.64
C PRO A 103 -1.64 3.23 -0.54
N ASN A 104 -2.57 2.56 -1.22
CA ASN A 104 -2.21 1.78 -2.41
C ASN A 104 -1.65 2.67 -3.54
N MET A 105 -1.83 3.99 -3.45
CA MET A 105 -1.18 5.00 -4.29
C MET A 105 0.36 4.98 -4.21
N ILE A 106 0.94 4.36 -3.16
CA ILE A 106 2.39 4.21 -3.02
C ILE A 106 3.04 3.59 -4.27
N TYR A 107 2.36 2.65 -4.94
CA TYR A 107 2.90 2.04 -6.15
C TYR A 107 3.13 3.08 -7.26
N HIS A 108 2.15 3.96 -7.50
CA HIS A 108 2.29 5.06 -8.46
C HIS A 108 3.41 6.02 -8.06
N TYR A 109 3.51 6.36 -6.77
CA TYR A 109 4.60 7.22 -6.29
C TYR A 109 5.98 6.62 -6.55
N VAL A 110 6.15 5.31 -6.33
CA VAL A 110 7.40 4.59 -6.62
C VAL A 110 7.70 4.60 -8.13
N VAL A 111 6.77 4.13 -8.97
CA VAL A 111 7.07 3.89 -10.39
C VAL A 111 7.03 5.15 -11.26
N THR A 112 6.24 6.16 -10.89
CA THR A 112 6.07 7.39 -11.69
C THR A 112 6.86 8.56 -11.11
N HIS A 113 6.91 8.68 -9.79
CA HIS A 113 7.53 9.83 -9.12
C HIS A 113 8.86 9.49 -8.44
N ARG A 114 9.37 8.26 -8.66
CA ARG A 114 10.64 7.78 -8.12
C ARG A 114 10.73 7.93 -6.61
N TYR A 115 9.59 7.91 -5.90
CA TYR A 115 9.60 7.88 -4.44
C TYR A 115 10.39 6.65 -3.99
N CYS A 116 11.38 6.88 -3.14
CA CYS A 116 12.21 5.85 -2.54
C CYS A 116 11.73 5.64 -1.10
N PRO A 117 10.96 4.56 -0.83
CA PRO A 117 10.48 4.27 0.51
C PRO A 117 11.62 3.98 1.49
N PRO A 118 11.37 4.04 2.81
CA PRO A 118 12.35 3.61 3.82
C PRO A 118 12.87 2.19 3.55
N LEU A 119 14.15 1.97 3.84
CA LEU A 119 14.81 0.68 3.57
C LEU A 119 14.11 -0.47 4.28
N GLU A 120 13.64 -0.24 5.51
CA GLU A 120 12.95 -1.24 6.33
C GLU A 120 11.61 -1.65 5.72
N PHE A 121 10.93 -0.72 5.03
CA PHE A 121 9.72 -1.03 4.27
C PHE A 121 10.07 -1.83 3.00
N ILE A 122 11.12 -1.43 2.28
CA ILE A 122 11.59 -2.15 1.08
C ILE A 122 11.92 -3.60 1.44
N GLN A 123 12.68 -3.81 2.51
CA GLN A 123 13.02 -5.15 3.02
C GLN A 123 11.77 -5.93 3.43
N ALA A 124 10.82 -5.31 4.15
CA ALA A 124 9.58 -5.98 4.51
C ALA A 124 8.74 -6.41 3.30
N VAL A 125 8.70 -5.60 2.25
CA VAL A 125 8.04 -5.99 0.98
C VAL A 125 8.77 -7.15 0.33
N LEU A 126 10.10 -7.14 0.26
CA LEU A 126 10.92 -8.17 -0.40
C LEU A 126 10.92 -9.50 0.35
N GLU A 127 11.06 -9.47 1.67
CA GLU A 127 11.32 -10.65 2.50
C GLU A 127 10.06 -11.15 3.24
N GLY A 128 9.08 -10.27 3.46
CA GLY A 128 7.86 -10.60 4.17
C GLY A 128 6.90 -11.51 3.39
N PRO A 129 5.86 -12.04 4.05
CA PRO A 129 4.87 -12.86 3.39
C PRO A 129 3.99 -12.03 2.45
N LEU A 130 3.69 -12.56 1.26
CA LEU A 130 2.77 -11.91 0.31
C LEU A 130 1.31 -12.06 0.78
N PRO A 131 0.41 -11.13 0.42
CA PRO A 131 -0.98 -11.16 0.91
C PRO A 131 -1.76 -12.46 0.63
N ASP A 132 -1.46 -13.12 -0.49
CA ASP A 132 -2.10 -14.39 -0.90
C ASP A 132 -1.52 -15.63 -0.19
N SER A 133 -0.49 -15.45 0.65
CA SER A 133 0.19 -16.55 1.32
C SER A 133 -0.49 -16.98 2.63
N PRO A 134 -0.44 -18.28 2.99
CA PRO A 134 -0.89 -18.74 4.31
C PRO A 134 -0.18 -18.05 5.48
N GLU A 135 1.09 -17.70 5.32
CA GLU A 135 1.89 -17.02 6.33
C GLU A 135 1.35 -15.61 6.61
N TYR A 136 0.96 -14.87 5.56
CA TYR A 136 0.32 -13.56 5.72
C TYR A 136 -1.03 -13.70 6.45
N ALA A 137 -1.85 -14.68 6.05
CA ALA A 137 -3.14 -14.93 6.70
C ALA A 137 -2.99 -15.27 8.18
N ALA A 138 -1.96 -16.05 8.56
CA ALA A 138 -1.67 -16.39 9.94
C ALA A 138 -1.31 -15.17 10.79
N LEU A 139 -0.57 -14.20 10.24
CA LEU A 139 -0.26 -12.93 10.91
C LEU A 139 -1.48 -12.00 10.97
N ALA A 140 -2.31 -12.01 9.92
CA ALA A 140 -3.44 -11.10 9.79
C ALA A 140 -4.65 -11.50 10.64
N ILE A 141 -4.84 -12.78 11.00
CA ILE A 141 -6.09 -13.28 11.61
C ILE A 141 -6.54 -12.57 12.90
N GLY A 142 -5.62 -11.93 13.64
CA GLY A 142 -5.91 -11.13 14.83
C GLY A 142 -5.94 -9.61 14.62
N CYS A 143 -5.67 -9.14 13.39
CA CYS A 143 -5.64 -7.72 13.09
C CYS A 143 -7.05 -7.16 12.85
N ALA A 144 -7.32 -5.95 13.36
CA ALA A 144 -8.64 -5.32 13.28
C ALA A 144 -9.17 -5.15 11.83
N TRP A 145 -8.25 -5.00 10.86
CA TRP A 145 -8.56 -4.81 9.44
C TRP A 145 -8.83 -6.11 8.66
N TRP A 146 -8.56 -7.28 9.24
CA TRP A 146 -8.51 -8.54 8.48
C TRP A 146 -9.87 -9.02 7.97
N GLU A 147 -10.90 -8.99 8.82
CA GLU A 147 -12.23 -9.47 8.43
C GLU A 147 -12.81 -8.67 7.27
N GLU A 148 -12.60 -7.35 7.27
CA GLU A 148 -13.05 -6.48 6.18
C GLU A 148 -12.26 -6.73 4.90
N ALA A 149 -10.92 -6.82 4.99
CA ALA A 149 -10.07 -7.13 3.85
C ALA A 149 -10.51 -8.43 3.15
N GLN A 150 -10.80 -9.49 3.90
CA GLN A 150 -11.27 -10.76 3.33
C GLN A 150 -12.60 -10.63 2.57
N ARG A 151 -13.52 -9.76 3.01
CA ARG A 151 -14.78 -9.51 2.29
C ARG A 151 -14.51 -8.87 0.95
N TRP A 152 -13.62 -7.88 0.90
CA TRP A 152 -13.21 -7.21 -0.33
C TRP A 152 -12.50 -8.15 -1.29
N TRP A 153 -11.56 -8.96 -0.80
CA TRP A 153 -10.79 -9.88 -1.65
C TRP A 153 -11.71 -10.94 -2.30
N LYS A 154 -12.70 -11.45 -1.56
CA LYS A 154 -13.72 -12.35 -2.12
C LYS A 154 -14.58 -11.69 -3.20
N LEU A 155 -14.84 -10.39 -3.10
CA LEU A 155 -15.56 -9.66 -4.14
C LEU A 155 -14.68 -9.45 -5.37
N GLN A 156 -13.41 -9.07 -5.19
CA GLN A 156 -12.44 -8.92 -6.27
C GLN A 156 -12.30 -10.24 -7.06
N ASP A 157 -12.10 -11.36 -6.37
CA ASP A 157 -11.91 -12.68 -7.01
C ASP A 157 -13.12 -13.15 -7.84
N LYS A 158 -14.33 -12.66 -7.52
CA LYS A 158 -15.54 -12.95 -8.30
C LYS A 158 -15.63 -12.17 -9.61
N HIS A 159 -15.02 -10.98 -9.68
CA HIS A 159 -15.07 -10.11 -10.85
C HIS A 159 -13.88 -10.34 -11.80
N SER A 160 -12.84 -11.05 -11.36
CA SER A 160 -11.68 -11.44 -12.17
C SER A 160 -11.85 -12.79 -12.91
N ARG A 161 -13.05 -13.40 -12.86
CA ARG A 161 -13.42 -14.62 -13.59
C ARG A 161 -14.47 -14.31 -14.66
#